data_AF-A0A952B6B4-F1
#
_entry.id   AF-A0A952B6B4-F1
#
_cell.length_a   1.000
_cell.length_b   1.000
_cell.length_c   1.000
_cell.angle_alpha   90.00
_cell.angle_beta   90.00
_cell.angle_gamma   90.00
#
_symmetry.space_group_name_H-M   'P 1'
#
loop_
_entity.id
_entity.type
_entity.pdbx_description
1 polymer ?
#
loop_
_entity_poly.entity_id
_entity_poly.type
_entity_poly.pdbx_seq_one_letter_code
_entity_poly.pdbx_strand_id
1 'polypeptide(L)'
;MKKNMKTMLRCSALIAVCLAALSQNACAVPTITMSGGDWTIPTIDSTDLQAGAGSDLVATYENTAGAILINSASPSGGTPPNTYRIDVKKVDTTWDATFELSVKRTGDGSGAGSVSGGTTYQQITDTDAQFFTGDLDRIIIPLQFQLAAVSVSISPDSYSTTVTFTIIDI
;
A
#
# COMPACT_ATOMS: atom_id res chain seq x y z
N MET A 1 12.72 -34.25 55.32
CA MET A 1 11.91 -33.65 54.23
C MET A 1 12.27 -32.21 53.85
N LYS A 2 12.77 -31.34 54.74
CA LYS A 2 13.06 -29.91 54.43
C LYS A 2 14.19 -29.63 53.40
N LYS A 3 15.13 -30.55 53.20
CA LYS A 3 16.32 -30.35 52.33
C LYS A 3 16.00 -30.50 50.83
N ASN A 4 15.01 -31.31 50.48
CA ASN A 4 14.63 -31.58 49.07
C ASN A 4 13.73 -30.50 48.47
N MET A 5 13.04 -29.73 49.31
CA MET A 5 12.15 -28.64 48.89
C MET A 5 12.91 -27.42 48.36
N LYS A 6 14.10 -27.12 48.92
CA LYS A 6 14.94 -25.98 48.48
C LYS A 6 15.61 -26.24 47.13
N THR A 7 15.89 -27.49 46.79
CA THR A 7 16.51 -27.87 45.51
C THR A 7 15.50 -27.89 44.38
N MET A 8 14.27 -28.38 44.62
CA MET A 8 13.17 -28.25 43.65
C MET A 8 12.80 -26.79 43.39
N LEU A 9 12.73 -25.95 44.43
CA LEU A 9 12.39 -24.52 44.29
C LEU A 9 13.43 -23.74 43.45
N ARG A 10 14.70 -24.15 43.49
CA ARG A 10 15.79 -23.56 42.69
C ARG A 10 15.74 -23.99 41.23
N CYS A 11 15.40 -25.25 40.93
CA CYS A 11 15.21 -25.71 39.56
C CYS A 11 13.96 -25.10 38.91
N SER A 12 12.86 -24.95 39.67
CA SER A 12 11.65 -24.27 39.19
C SER A 12 11.87 -22.78 38.92
N ALA A 13 12.70 -22.10 39.72
CA ALA A 13 13.08 -20.71 39.48
C ALA A 13 13.96 -20.55 38.23
N LEU A 14 14.91 -21.46 37.97
CA LEU A 14 15.76 -21.41 36.78
C LEU A 14 14.96 -21.67 35.48
N ILE A 15 14.01 -22.61 35.51
CA ILE A 15 13.15 -22.91 34.35
C ILE A 15 12.20 -21.75 34.05
N ALA A 16 11.65 -21.09 35.08
CA ALA A 16 10.82 -19.89 34.91
C ALA A 16 11.59 -18.69 34.34
N VAL A 17 12.88 -18.53 34.69
CA VAL A 17 13.75 -17.47 34.14
C VAL A 17 14.08 -17.72 32.67
N CYS A 18 14.32 -18.97 32.26
CA CYS A 18 14.55 -19.31 30.85
C CYS A 18 13.28 -19.14 29.99
N LEU A 19 12.10 -19.43 30.53
CA LEU A 19 10.83 -19.29 29.81
C LEU A 19 10.39 -17.82 29.66
N ALA A 20 10.76 -16.94 30.62
CA ALA A 20 10.55 -15.50 30.53
C ALA A 20 11.59 -14.78 29.64
N ALA A 21 12.75 -15.39 29.38
CA ALA A 21 13.77 -14.87 28.48
C ALA A 21 13.47 -15.16 26.99
N LEU A 22 12.61 -16.14 26.69
CA LEU A 22 12.21 -16.51 25.32
C LEU A 22 11.04 -15.69 24.77
N SER A 23 10.41 -14.83 25.58
CA SER A 23 9.15 -14.15 25.24
C SER A 23 9.29 -12.70 24.77
N GLN A 24 10.45 -12.25 24.28
CA GLN A 24 10.67 -10.82 23.97
C GLN A 24 11.26 -10.51 22.59
N ASN A 25 11.22 -11.45 21.63
CA ASN A 25 11.43 -11.09 20.23
C ASN A 25 10.09 -10.72 19.60
N ALA A 26 9.49 -9.61 20.05
CA ALA A 26 8.51 -8.93 19.22
C ALA A 26 9.30 -8.38 18.04
N CYS A 27 9.31 -9.11 16.92
CA CYS A 27 9.78 -8.57 15.65
C CYS A 27 8.88 -7.37 15.36
N ALA A 28 9.43 -6.15 15.44
CA ALA A 28 8.71 -5.00 14.92
C ALA A 28 8.60 -5.22 13.41
N VAL A 29 7.38 -5.14 12.88
CA VAL A 29 7.09 -5.32 11.46
C VAL A 29 6.77 -3.94 10.90
N PRO A 30 7.24 -3.60 9.69
CA PRO A 30 6.82 -2.35 9.05
C PRO A 30 5.30 -2.33 8.89
N THR A 31 4.69 -1.15 9.06
CA THR A 31 3.24 -0.99 8.90
C THR A 31 2.94 -0.01 7.78
N ILE A 32 1.87 -0.30 7.05
CA ILE A 32 1.31 0.59 6.04
C ILE A 32 -0.15 0.84 6.38
N THR A 33 -0.55 2.10 6.31
CA THR A 33 -1.95 2.51 6.41
C THR A 33 -2.30 3.45 5.27
N MET A 34 -3.56 3.42 4.86
CA MET A 34 -4.08 4.27 3.79
C MET A 34 -5.25 5.11 4.30
N SER A 35 -5.37 6.34 3.80
CA SER A 35 -6.53 7.20 4.02
C SER A 35 -7.03 7.78 2.70
N GLY A 36 -8.34 8.07 2.62
CA GLY A 36 -9.01 8.54 1.38
C GLY A 36 -9.46 7.41 0.44
N GLY A 37 -9.67 6.21 0.99
CA GLY A 37 -9.56 4.89 0.35
C GLY A 37 -10.44 4.52 -0.84
N ASP A 38 -11.33 5.40 -1.32
CA ASP A 38 -12.17 5.11 -2.49
C ASP A 38 -12.01 6.20 -3.54
N TRP A 39 -11.73 5.77 -4.78
CA TRP A 39 -11.83 6.63 -5.95
C TRP A 39 -12.96 6.14 -6.84
N THR A 40 -13.99 6.98 -6.99
CA THR A 40 -15.12 6.73 -7.88
C THR A 40 -15.11 7.78 -8.97
N ILE A 41 -15.11 7.32 -10.21
CA ILE A 41 -15.43 8.18 -11.36
C ILE A 41 -16.96 8.22 -11.44
N PRO A 42 -17.58 9.41 -11.53
CA PRO A 42 -19.01 9.52 -11.78
C PRO A 42 -19.42 8.77 -13.05
N THR A 43 -20.72 8.54 -13.25
CA THR A 43 -21.23 7.93 -14.48
C THR A 43 -20.66 8.64 -15.71
N ILE A 44 -19.98 7.87 -16.57
CA ILE A 44 -19.46 8.34 -17.85
C ILE A 44 -20.59 8.26 -18.87
N ASP A 45 -20.96 9.39 -19.46
CA ASP A 45 -22.14 9.49 -20.32
C ASP A 45 -21.92 10.34 -21.57
N SER A 46 -23.00 10.74 -22.24
CA SER A 46 -22.93 11.56 -23.45
C SER A 46 -22.19 12.91 -23.28
N THR A 47 -22.06 13.41 -22.05
CA THR A 47 -21.32 14.64 -21.75
C THR A 47 -19.81 14.45 -21.77
N ASP A 48 -19.34 13.20 -21.68
CA ASP A 48 -17.93 12.83 -21.81
C ASP A 48 -17.52 12.61 -23.28
N LEU A 49 -18.42 12.78 -24.24
CA LEU A 49 -18.07 12.71 -25.66
C LEU A 49 -17.17 13.88 -26.06
N GLN A 50 -16.03 13.59 -26.68
CA GLN A 50 -15.03 14.60 -27.05
C GLN A 50 -15.55 15.65 -28.05
N ALA A 51 -16.41 15.25 -28.99
CA ALA A 51 -16.92 16.11 -30.06
C ALA A 51 -18.42 15.90 -30.37
N GLY A 52 -19.16 15.28 -29.44
CA GLY A 52 -20.59 14.99 -29.58
C GLY A 52 -20.88 13.64 -30.23
N ALA A 53 -22.09 13.48 -30.79
CA ALA A 53 -22.57 12.20 -31.28
C ALA A 53 -21.62 11.57 -32.33
N GLY A 54 -21.21 10.32 -32.08
CA GLY A 54 -20.29 9.58 -32.94
C GLY A 54 -18.81 9.84 -32.67
N SER A 55 -18.45 10.74 -31.74
CA SER A 55 -17.08 10.83 -31.22
C SER A 55 -16.81 9.77 -30.16
N ASP A 56 -15.54 9.61 -29.79
CA ASP A 56 -15.16 8.81 -28.62
C ASP A 56 -15.38 9.59 -27.30
N LEU A 57 -15.19 8.91 -26.17
CA LEU A 57 -15.20 9.46 -24.81
C LEU A 57 -13.88 10.15 -24.48
N VAL A 58 -13.87 10.99 -23.45
CA VAL A 58 -12.63 11.40 -22.77
C VAL A 58 -11.87 10.15 -22.36
N ALA A 59 -10.65 10.00 -22.85
CA ALA A 59 -9.92 8.74 -22.71
C ALA A 59 -9.27 8.57 -21.33
N THR A 60 -9.17 9.64 -20.54
CA THR A 60 -8.37 9.66 -19.31
C THR A 60 -9.05 10.41 -18.18
N TYR A 61 -9.08 9.79 -17.01
CA TYR A 61 -9.62 10.35 -15.78
C TYR A 61 -8.57 10.23 -14.68
N GLU A 62 -8.45 11.26 -13.83
CA GLU A 62 -7.57 11.27 -12.67
C GLU A 62 -8.36 11.61 -11.42
N ASN A 63 -7.96 11.04 -10.28
CA ASN A 63 -8.42 11.58 -9.01
C ASN A 63 -7.64 12.87 -8.67
N THR A 64 -8.18 13.63 -7.71
CA THR A 64 -7.45 14.78 -7.16
C THR A 64 -6.12 14.32 -6.58
N ALA A 65 -5.03 15.00 -6.94
CA ALA A 65 -3.70 14.72 -6.41
C ALA A 65 -3.72 14.77 -4.86
N GLY A 66 -3.24 13.70 -4.22
CA GLY A 66 -3.22 13.59 -2.76
C GLY A 66 -4.57 13.29 -2.11
N ALA A 67 -5.61 12.95 -2.88
CA ALA A 67 -6.87 12.45 -2.31
C ALA A 67 -6.69 11.13 -1.56
N ILE A 68 -5.70 10.33 -1.99
CA ILE A 68 -5.29 9.10 -1.33
C ILE A 68 -3.90 9.31 -0.73
N LEU A 69 -3.72 8.92 0.52
CA LEU A 69 -2.46 9.07 1.26
C LEU A 69 -2.00 7.71 1.78
N ILE A 70 -0.69 7.46 1.70
CA ILE A 70 -0.03 6.35 2.37
C ILE A 70 0.74 6.87 3.59
N ASN A 71 0.62 6.17 4.72
CA ASN A 71 1.55 6.29 5.84
C ASN A 71 2.32 4.97 5.99
N SER A 72 3.64 5.07 5.97
CA SER A 72 4.58 3.98 6.20
C SER A 72 5.32 4.22 7.51
N ALA A 73 5.27 3.25 8.41
CA ALA A 73 6.09 3.25 9.62
C ALA A 73 7.11 2.12 9.53
N SER A 74 8.37 2.47 9.78
CA SER A 74 9.46 1.53 9.91
C SER A 74 9.31 0.73 11.22
N PRO A 75 9.84 -0.50 11.28
CA PRO A 75 9.82 -1.28 12.50
C PRO A 75 10.65 -0.59 13.60
N SER A 76 10.00 -0.24 14.72
CA SER A 76 10.67 0.34 15.88
C SER A 76 11.59 -0.69 16.53
N GLY A 77 12.91 -0.41 16.53
CA GLY A 77 13.92 -1.27 17.18
C GLY A 77 14.81 -2.09 16.26
N GLY A 78 14.73 -1.92 14.93
CA GLY A 78 15.70 -2.47 13.98
C GLY A 78 17.10 -1.82 14.10
N THR A 79 18.15 -2.57 13.75
CA THR A 79 19.50 -1.98 13.56
C THR A 79 19.51 -1.29 12.20
N PRO A 80 19.90 0.00 12.10
CA PRO A 80 19.92 0.71 10.84
C PRO A 80 20.73 -0.01 9.74
N PRO A 81 20.31 0.10 8.46
CA PRO A 81 19.22 0.95 7.97
C PRO A 81 17.83 0.28 8.08
N ASN A 82 16.82 1.04 8.52
CA ASN A 82 15.42 0.60 8.53
C ASN A 82 14.77 0.99 7.19
N THR A 83 15.02 0.20 6.16
CA THR A 83 14.54 0.43 4.79
C THR A 83 13.33 -0.41 4.46
N TYR A 84 12.44 0.13 3.63
CA TYR A 84 11.27 -0.58 3.16
C TYR A 84 11.00 -0.36 1.68
N ARG A 85 10.30 -1.31 1.08
CA ARG A 85 9.76 -1.24 -0.27
C ARG A 85 8.24 -1.34 -0.22
N ILE A 86 7.57 -0.53 -1.04
CA ILE A 86 6.14 -0.63 -1.29
C ILE A 86 5.93 -1.25 -2.66
N ASP A 87 5.25 -2.39 -2.68
CA ASP A 87 4.77 -3.04 -3.90
C ASP A 87 3.28 -2.73 -4.09
N VAL A 88 2.82 -2.66 -5.34
CA VAL A 88 1.43 -2.39 -5.72
C VAL A 88 0.93 -3.45 -6.72
N LYS A 89 -0.33 -3.83 -6.58
CA LYS A 89 -1.09 -4.62 -7.56
C LYS A 89 -2.58 -4.29 -7.51
N LYS A 90 -3.35 -4.80 -8.46
CA LYS A 90 -4.81 -4.73 -8.46
C LYS A 90 -5.43 -6.13 -8.52
N VAL A 91 -6.65 -6.24 -8.00
CA VAL A 91 -7.48 -7.43 -8.10
C VAL A 91 -8.84 -7.00 -8.65
N ASP A 92 -9.11 -7.42 -9.88
CA ASP A 92 -10.30 -7.01 -10.62
C ASP A 92 -11.55 -7.75 -10.13
N THR A 93 -12.65 -7.00 -9.96
CA THR A 93 -13.98 -7.58 -9.72
C THR A 93 -14.77 -7.61 -11.02
N THR A 94 -15.00 -6.42 -11.59
CA THR A 94 -15.56 -6.23 -12.93
C THR A 94 -14.65 -5.24 -13.64
N TRP A 95 -13.84 -5.68 -14.58
CA TRP A 95 -12.83 -4.82 -15.21
C TRP A 95 -12.72 -5.13 -16.70
N ASP A 96 -12.71 -4.10 -17.53
CA ASP A 96 -12.40 -4.29 -18.96
C ASP A 96 -10.88 -4.44 -19.16
N ALA A 97 -10.48 -5.37 -20.02
CA ALA A 97 -9.07 -5.64 -20.29
C ALA A 97 -8.35 -4.48 -21.00
N THR A 98 -9.09 -3.57 -21.64
CA THR A 98 -8.48 -2.39 -22.27
C THR A 98 -8.18 -1.28 -21.28
N PHE A 99 -8.78 -1.27 -20.08
CA PHE A 99 -8.54 -0.21 -19.10
C PHE A 99 -7.13 -0.27 -18.54
N GLU A 100 -6.48 0.90 -18.55
CA GLU A 100 -5.16 1.09 -17.97
C GLU A 100 -5.27 1.89 -16.68
N LEU A 101 -5.23 1.20 -15.53
CA LEU A 101 -5.15 1.86 -14.23
C LEU A 101 -3.69 2.06 -13.85
N SER A 102 -3.30 3.30 -13.54
CA SER A 102 -1.95 3.68 -13.14
C SER A 102 -1.93 4.51 -11.86
N VAL A 103 -0.80 4.51 -11.15
CA VAL A 103 -0.59 5.30 -9.93
C VAL A 103 0.76 6.01 -9.96
N LYS A 104 0.83 7.20 -9.35
CA LYS A 104 2.08 7.90 -9.03
C LYS A 104 2.00 8.56 -7.65
N ARG A 105 3.15 8.82 -7.05
CA ARG A 105 3.31 9.77 -5.94
C ARG A 105 3.33 11.18 -6.50
N THR A 106 2.64 12.10 -5.83
CA THR A 106 2.66 13.54 -6.16
C THR A 106 3.52 14.36 -5.19
N GLY A 107 4.13 13.69 -4.22
CA GLY A 107 5.03 14.28 -3.24
C GLY A 107 5.66 13.20 -2.37
N ASP A 108 6.57 13.63 -1.50
CA ASP A 108 7.31 12.70 -0.66
C ASP A 108 6.64 12.44 0.69
N GLY A 109 5.66 13.27 1.07
CA GLY A 109 5.04 13.26 2.40
C GLY A 109 5.83 14.03 3.47
N SER A 110 5.66 13.66 4.73
CA SER A 110 6.30 14.25 5.92
C SER A 110 6.85 13.17 6.86
N GLY A 111 7.66 13.53 7.87
CA GLY A 111 8.27 12.56 8.80
C GLY A 111 9.78 12.39 8.61
N ALA A 112 10.34 11.43 9.35
CA ALA A 112 11.77 11.10 9.32
C ALA A 112 12.13 10.29 8.06
N GLY A 113 13.40 10.33 7.65
CA GLY A 113 13.89 9.58 6.48
C GLY A 113 13.42 10.14 5.14
N SER A 114 13.42 9.30 4.12
CA SER A 114 13.19 9.68 2.73
C SER A 114 12.37 8.63 1.97
N VAL A 115 11.86 9.01 0.79
CA VAL A 115 11.23 8.11 -0.18
C VAL A 115 11.84 8.32 -1.55
N SER A 116 11.87 7.27 -2.37
CA SER A 116 12.44 7.29 -3.73
C SER A 116 11.65 6.41 -4.69
N GLY A 117 11.59 6.82 -5.97
CA GLY A 117 10.83 6.11 -7.02
C GLY A 117 9.32 6.44 -7.03
N GLY A 118 8.57 5.99 -8.03
CA GLY A 118 7.12 6.17 -8.08
C GLY A 118 6.63 7.59 -8.39
N THR A 119 7.45 8.50 -8.91
CA THR A 119 7.05 9.88 -9.28
C THR A 119 6.45 9.99 -10.69
N THR A 120 6.42 8.90 -11.45
CA THR A 120 5.79 8.78 -12.76
C THR A 120 4.64 7.80 -12.68
N TYR A 121 3.65 7.92 -13.58
CA TYR A 121 2.57 6.93 -13.65
C TYR A 121 3.14 5.55 -13.96
N GLN A 122 2.85 4.61 -13.05
CA GLN A 122 3.13 3.20 -13.19
C GLN A 122 1.81 2.47 -13.34
N GLN A 123 1.67 1.70 -14.42
CA GLN A 123 0.51 0.84 -14.62
C GLN A 123 0.46 -0.23 -13.52
N ILE A 124 -0.73 -0.42 -12.97
CA ILE A 124 -1.02 -1.41 -11.93
C ILE A 124 -1.59 -2.65 -12.61
N THR A 125 -0.92 -3.78 -12.43
CA THR A 125 -1.35 -5.08 -12.95
C THR A 125 -1.77 -6.01 -11.82
N ASP A 126 -2.12 -7.26 -12.14
CA ASP A 126 -2.47 -8.31 -11.19
C ASP A 126 -1.26 -8.92 -10.45
N THR A 127 -0.05 -8.49 -10.82
CA THR A 127 1.22 -8.97 -10.26
C THR A 127 1.84 -7.90 -9.38
N ASP A 128 2.39 -8.31 -8.23
CA ASP A 128 3.09 -7.38 -7.33
C ASP A 128 4.29 -6.75 -8.06
N ALA A 129 4.28 -5.41 -8.12
CA ALA A 129 5.35 -4.63 -8.73
C ALA A 129 5.84 -3.57 -7.75
N GLN A 130 7.16 -3.38 -7.66
CA GLN A 130 7.76 -2.31 -6.88
C GLN A 130 7.23 -0.96 -7.36
N PHE A 131 6.74 -0.13 -6.42
CA PHE A 131 6.26 1.21 -6.69
C PHE A 131 7.23 2.28 -6.19
N PHE A 132 7.60 2.24 -4.91
CA PHE A 132 8.62 3.12 -4.33
C PHE A 132 9.32 2.46 -3.15
N THR A 133 10.42 3.04 -2.70
CA THR A 133 11.14 2.67 -1.48
C THR A 133 11.17 3.82 -0.51
N GLY A 134 11.44 3.54 0.76
CA GLY A 134 11.76 4.57 1.73
C GLY A 134 12.60 4.04 2.89
N ASP A 135 12.93 4.95 3.78
CA ASP A 135 13.62 4.67 5.04
C ASP A 135 12.95 5.43 6.18
N LEU A 136 13.04 4.86 7.39
CA LEU A 136 12.42 5.42 8.60
C LEU A 136 10.90 5.66 8.42
N ASP A 137 10.34 6.57 9.22
CA ASP A 137 8.90 6.82 9.24
C ASP A 137 8.50 7.98 8.33
N ARG A 138 7.80 7.66 7.24
CA ARG A 138 7.24 8.63 6.30
C ARG A 138 5.73 8.52 6.22
N ILE A 139 5.05 9.64 6.46
CA ILE A 139 3.60 9.75 6.54
C ILE A 139 3.07 10.73 5.49
N ILE A 140 1.76 10.65 5.20
CA ILE A 140 1.06 11.59 4.30
C ILE A 140 1.73 11.60 2.91
N ILE A 141 2.17 10.45 2.41
CA ILE A 141 2.73 10.32 1.06
C ILE A 141 1.55 10.41 0.08
N PRO A 142 1.42 11.50 -0.70
CA PRO A 142 0.24 11.73 -1.52
C PRO A 142 0.32 10.95 -2.83
N LEU A 143 -0.78 10.28 -3.17
CA LEU A 143 -0.92 9.51 -4.41
C LEU A 143 -1.88 10.18 -5.37
N GLN A 144 -1.72 9.85 -6.65
CA GLN A 144 -2.68 10.15 -7.70
C GLN A 144 -2.83 8.94 -8.61
N PHE A 145 -4.07 8.55 -8.87
CA PHE A 145 -4.46 7.49 -9.78
C PHE A 145 -4.91 8.08 -11.11
N GLN A 146 -4.74 7.29 -12.17
CA GLN A 146 -5.19 7.61 -13.52
C GLN A 146 -5.83 6.36 -14.13
N LEU A 147 -7.01 6.51 -14.71
CA LEU A 147 -7.65 5.52 -15.56
C LEU A 147 -7.52 6.03 -17.00
N ALA A 148 -6.94 5.24 -17.87
CA ALA A 148 -6.80 5.54 -19.28
C ALA A 148 -7.47 4.47 -20.16
N ALA A 149 -7.49 4.73 -21.48
CA ALA A 149 -8.10 3.90 -22.51
C ALA A 149 -9.62 3.68 -22.32
N VAL A 150 -10.31 4.68 -21.76
CA VAL A 150 -11.78 4.73 -21.76
C VAL A 150 -12.27 5.05 -23.18
N SER A 151 -13.24 4.28 -23.68
CA SER A 151 -13.76 4.43 -25.04
C SER A 151 -15.21 3.97 -25.16
N VAL A 152 -15.95 4.52 -26.14
CA VAL A 152 -17.30 4.09 -26.53
C VAL A 152 -17.36 2.63 -26.99
N SER A 153 -16.22 2.02 -27.33
CA SER A 153 -16.16 0.60 -27.71
C SER A 153 -16.28 -0.35 -26.52
N ILE A 154 -16.06 0.15 -25.30
CA ILE A 154 -16.21 -0.62 -24.06
C ILE A 154 -17.69 -0.74 -23.73
N SER A 155 -18.12 -1.91 -23.30
CA SER A 155 -19.54 -2.13 -22.98
C SER A 155 -19.96 -1.28 -21.79
N PRO A 156 -21.14 -0.62 -21.83
CA PRO A 156 -21.62 0.13 -20.66
C PRO A 156 -21.88 -0.81 -19.47
N ASP A 157 -21.13 -0.63 -18.38
CA ASP A 157 -21.30 -1.39 -17.12
C ASP A 157 -20.67 -0.62 -15.93
N SER A 158 -20.86 -1.14 -14.72
CA SER A 158 -20.17 -0.70 -13.51
C SER A 158 -18.87 -1.50 -13.31
N TYR A 159 -17.74 -0.83 -13.50
CA TYR A 159 -16.41 -1.42 -13.36
C TYR A 159 -15.79 -1.11 -12.00
N SER A 160 -15.13 -2.11 -11.41
CA SER A 160 -14.46 -2.01 -10.11
C SER A 160 -13.24 -2.95 -10.02
N THR A 161 -12.21 -2.46 -9.34
CA THR A 161 -10.99 -3.20 -9.02
C THR A 161 -10.48 -2.75 -7.65
N THR A 162 -9.79 -3.64 -6.94
CA THR A 162 -9.18 -3.34 -5.64
C THR A 162 -7.68 -3.19 -5.80
N VAL A 163 -7.13 -2.01 -5.53
CA VAL A 163 -5.69 -1.79 -5.49
C VAL A 163 -5.15 -2.14 -4.11
N THR A 164 -4.11 -2.98 -4.07
CA THR A 164 -3.44 -3.43 -2.86
C THR A 164 -2.02 -2.91 -2.83
N PHE A 165 -1.63 -2.28 -1.71
CA PHE A 165 -0.24 -1.92 -1.43
C PHE A 165 0.32 -2.84 -0.35
N THR A 166 1.52 -3.36 -0.57
CA THR A 166 2.22 -4.24 0.36
C THR A 166 3.52 -3.58 0.78
N ILE A 167 3.77 -3.52 2.09
CA ILE A 167 5.04 -3.04 2.64
C ILE A 167 5.96 -4.23 2.93
N ILE A 168 7.22 -4.11 2.53
CA ILE A 168 8.24 -5.15 2.64
C ILE A 168 9.47 -4.53 3.30
N ASP A 169 9.97 -5.17 4.36
CA ASP A 169 11.26 -4.86 4.98
C ASP A 169 12.40 -5.36 4.07
N ILE A 170 13.40 -4.51 3.80
CA ILE A 170 14.49 -4.81 2.85
C ILE A 170 15.89 -4.49 3.39
#